data_AF-A0A1Y0GV77-F1
#
_entry.id   AF-A0A1Y0GV77-F1
#
_cell.length_a   1.000
_cell.length_b   1.000
_cell.length_c   1.000
_cell.angle_alpha   90.00
_cell.angle_beta   90.00
_cell.angle_gamma   90.00
#
_symmetry.space_group_name_H-M   'P 1'
#
loop_
_entity.id
_entity.type
_entity.pdbx_description
1 polymer ?
#
loop_
_entity_poly.entity_id
_entity_poly.type
_entity_poly.pdbx_seq_one_letter_code
_entity_poly.pdbx_strand_id
1 'polypeptide(L)'
;MVDVYVRGGNGRGREFRNAIYRSMGIVEIDDFAAGAMALRKMAWADTSRVGIYGTSYGGYSSAMSVLRYPELFHAGSASSMVSDWRFMTRLILSGIWIYWKRTWRVMIAGVA
;
A
#
# COMPACT_ATOMS: atom_id res chain seq x y z
N MET A 1 -14.46 2.39 -4.52
CA MET A 1 -13.12 2.16 -3.93
C MET A 1 -13.20 0.89 -3.07
N VAL A 2 -12.13 0.10 -3.02
CA VAL A 2 -12.10 -1.18 -2.29
C VAL A 2 -10.84 -1.23 -1.43
N ASP A 3 -10.99 -1.63 -0.17
CA ASP A 3 -9.87 -1.88 0.74
C ASP A 3 -9.58 -3.37 0.82
N VAL A 4 -8.31 -3.75 0.67
CA VAL A 4 -7.86 -5.14 0.77
C VAL A 4 -7.10 -5.31 2.08
N TYR A 5 -7.55 -6.26 2.91
CA TYR A 5 -6.85 -6.59 4.14
C TYR A 5 -5.74 -7.60 3.86
N VAL A 6 -4.51 -7.11 3.80
CA VAL A 6 -3.32 -7.87 3.38
C VAL A 6 -2.56 -8.49 4.54
N ARG A 7 -1.83 -9.57 4.28
CA ARG A 7 -0.86 -10.20 5.19
C ARG A 7 0.14 -9.16 5.70
N GLY A 8 0.55 -9.31 6.96
CA GLY A 8 1.29 -8.26 7.69
C GLY A 8 0.41 -7.30 8.50
N GLY A 9 -0.91 -7.29 8.23
CA GLY A 9 -1.90 -6.57 9.03
C GLY A 9 -2.07 -7.10 10.45
N ASN A 10 -2.67 -6.29 11.31
CA ASN A 10 -2.98 -6.63 12.71
C ASN A 10 -4.30 -7.43 12.83
N GLY A 11 -4.75 -7.74 14.05
CA GLY A 11 -6.13 -8.24 14.28
C GLY A 11 -6.47 -9.65 13.76
N ARG A 12 -5.55 -10.37 13.11
CA ARG A 12 -5.78 -11.72 12.55
C ARG A 12 -4.80 -12.79 13.04
N GLY A 13 -4.26 -12.60 14.24
CA GLY A 13 -3.32 -13.54 14.87
C GLY A 13 -1.86 -13.33 14.44
N ARG A 14 -0.97 -14.13 15.03
CA ARG A 14 0.48 -13.98 14.86
C ARG A 14 0.95 -14.42 13.46
N GLU A 15 0.47 -15.56 12.97
CA GLU A 15 0.91 -16.11 11.69
C GLU A 15 0.57 -15.17 10.53
N PHE A 16 -0.64 -14.58 10.53
CA PHE A 16 -1.03 -13.59 9.53
C PHE A 16 -0.15 -12.34 9.55
N ARG A 17 0.21 -11.86 10.75
CA ARG A 17 1.08 -10.68 10.93
C ARG A 17 2.52 -10.98 10.53
N ASN A 18 3.03 -12.15 10.86
CA ASN A 18 4.42 -12.53 10.62
C ASN A 18 4.68 -12.95 9.16
N ALA A 19 3.64 -13.21 8.38
CA ALA A 19 3.78 -13.59 6.97
C ALA A 19 4.56 -12.55 6.13
N ILE A 20 4.60 -11.28 6.55
CA ILE A 20 5.36 -10.21 5.86
C ILE A 20 6.83 -10.13 6.30
N TYR A 21 7.22 -10.85 7.35
CA TYR A 21 8.59 -10.80 7.87
C TYR A 21 9.60 -11.25 6.80
N ARG A 22 10.61 -10.41 6.55
CA ARG A 22 11.62 -10.57 5.48
C ARG A 22 11.04 -10.69 4.06
N SER A 23 9.76 -10.33 3.88
CA SER A 23 9.04 -10.48 2.61
C SER A 23 8.19 -9.24 2.28
N MET A 24 8.58 -8.07 2.81
CA MET A 24 7.97 -6.78 2.48
C MET A 24 8.17 -6.48 1.00
N GLY A 25 7.13 -5.97 0.34
CA GLY A 25 7.07 -5.73 -1.10
C GLY A 25 6.71 -6.97 -1.91
N ILE A 26 6.31 -8.05 -1.24
CA ILE A 26 6.03 -9.35 -1.87
C ILE A 26 4.64 -9.80 -1.46
N VAL A 27 4.49 -10.31 -0.23
CA VAL A 27 3.27 -11.04 0.16
C VAL A 27 2.04 -10.14 0.18
N GLU A 28 2.18 -8.88 0.57
CA GLU A 28 1.09 -7.93 0.60
C GLU A 28 0.73 -7.43 -0.80
N ILE A 29 1.70 -7.38 -1.71
CA ILE A 29 1.48 -7.01 -3.11
C ILE A 29 0.73 -8.12 -3.84
N ASP A 30 1.09 -9.38 -3.56
CA ASP A 30 0.37 -10.55 -4.07
C ASP A 30 -1.09 -10.56 -3.55
N ASP A 31 -1.33 -10.11 -2.31
CA ASP A 31 -2.69 -9.99 -1.75
C ASP A 31 -3.48 -8.86 -2.41
N PHE A 32 -2.85 -7.72 -2.72
CA PHE A 32 -3.49 -6.66 -3.51
C PHE A 32 -3.86 -7.15 -4.91
N ALA A 33 -2.97 -7.87 -5.57
CA ALA A 33 -3.24 -8.49 -6.88
C ALA A 33 -4.41 -9.49 -6.80
N ALA A 34 -4.45 -10.34 -5.78
CA ALA A 34 -5.57 -11.24 -5.53
C ALA A 34 -6.88 -10.48 -5.32
N GLY A 35 -6.86 -9.37 -4.58
CA GLY A 35 -8.00 -8.47 -4.43
C GLY A 35 -8.47 -7.88 -5.77
N ALA A 36 -7.54 -7.38 -6.59
CA ALA A 36 -7.85 -6.85 -7.92
C ALA A 36 -8.44 -7.92 -8.85
N MET A 37 -7.91 -9.16 -8.83
CA MET A 37 -8.48 -10.27 -9.58
C MET A 37 -9.88 -10.64 -9.09
N ALA A 38 -10.15 -10.57 -7.79
CA ALA A 38 -11.47 -10.85 -7.23
C ALA A 38 -12.54 -9.85 -7.72
N LEU A 39 -12.15 -8.63 -8.08
CA LEU A 39 -13.06 -7.64 -8.67
C LEU A 39 -13.69 -8.12 -9.98
N ARG A 40 -13.03 -9.02 -10.73
CA ARG A 40 -13.58 -9.58 -11.99
C ARG A 40 -14.90 -10.34 -11.78
N LYS A 41 -15.17 -10.78 -10.55
CA LYS A 41 -16.42 -11.47 -10.18
C LYS A 41 -17.54 -10.50 -9.79
N MET A 42 -17.23 -9.22 -9.67
CA MET A 42 -18.17 -8.19 -9.22
C MET A 42 -18.74 -7.49 -10.45
N ALA A 43 -20.05 -7.64 -10.69
CA ALA A 43 -20.71 -7.10 -11.89
C ALA A 43 -20.59 -5.57 -12.04
N TRP A 44 -20.32 -4.85 -10.96
CA TRP A 44 -20.17 -3.39 -10.94
C TRP A 44 -18.73 -2.92 -11.20
N ALA A 45 -17.74 -3.82 -11.21
CA ALA A 45 -16.33 -3.43 -11.30
C ALA A 45 -15.82 -3.46 -12.74
N ASP A 46 -15.37 -2.31 -13.25
CA ASP A 46 -14.65 -2.23 -14.51
C ASP A 46 -13.16 -2.54 -14.28
N THR A 47 -12.79 -3.80 -14.50
CA THR A 47 -11.41 -4.26 -14.27
C THR A 47 -10.42 -3.84 -15.35
N SER A 48 -10.86 -3.17 -16.42
CA SER A 48 -9.96 -2.58 -17.42
C SER A 48 -9.32 -1.26 -16.95
N ARG A 49 -9.81 -0.68 -15.84
CA ARG A 49 -9.37 0.62 -15.31
C ARG A 49 -9.11 0.57 -13.81
N VAL A 50 -8.32 -0.41 -13.38
CA VAL A 50 -7.93 -0.53 -11.97
C VAL A 50 -6.69 0.31 -11.69
N GLY A 51 -6.80 1.22 -10.72
CA GLY A 51 -5.69 1.95 -10.14
C GLY A 51 -5.53 1.65 -8.65
N ILE A 52 -4.33 1.90 -8.13
CA ILE A 52 -4.00 1.75 -6.71
C ILE A 52 -3.37 3.04 -6.20
N TYR A 53 -3.59 3.39 -4.94
CA TYR A 53 -3.00 4.57 -4.35
C TYR A 53 -2.74 4.40 -2.86
N GLY A 54 -1.80 5.17 -2.33
CA GLY A 54 -1.56 5.21 -0.89
C GLY A 54 -0.46 6.18 -0.47
N THR A 55 -0.36 6.36 0.85
CA THR A 55 0.66 7.20 1.50
C THR A 55 1.58 6.34 2.35
N SER A 56 2.85 6.74 2.51
CA SER A 56 3.84 6.04 3.33
C SER A 56 4.06 4.60 2.83
N TYR A 57 3.85 3.58 3.67
CA TYR A 57 3.91 2.19 3.24
C TYR A 57 2.88 1.86 2.13
N GLY A 58 1.71 2.53 2.15
CA GLY A 58 0.73 2.42 1.08
C GLY A 58 1.25 3.01 -0.24
N GLY A 59 2.08 4.04 -0.20
CA GLY A 59 2.74 4.59 -1.39
C GLY A 59 3.76 3.61 -1.97
N TYR A 60 4.55 2.97 -1.11
CA TYR A 60 5.45 1.88 -1.52
C TYR A 60 4.66 0.73 -2.17
N SER A 61 3.58 0.30 -1.51
CA SER A 61 2.72 -0.78 -2.02
C SER A 61 2.06 -0.42 -3.35
N SER A 62 1.62 0.83 -3.52
CA SER A 62 1.06 1.32 -4.78
C SER A 62 2.08 1.25 -5.92
N ALA A 63 3.31 1.70 -5.69
CA ALA A 63 4.37 1.64 -6.70
C ALA A 63 4.73 0.17 -7.03
N MET A 64 4.93 -0.66 -6.01
CA MET A 64 5.27 -2.08 -6.19
C MET A 64 4.17 -2.87 -6.90
N SER A 65 2.89 -2.56 -6.67
CA SER A 65 1.77 -3.24 -7.32
C SER A 65 1.74 -2.99 -8.83
N VAL A 66 1.98 -1.75 -9.26
CA VAL A 66 2.08 -1.42 -10.70
C VAL A 66 3.31 -2.09 -11.33
N LEU A 67 4.44 -2.14 -10.61
CA LEU A 67 5.66 -2.76 -11.13
C LEU A 67 5.59 -4.29 -11.23
N ARG A 68 4.94 -4.96 -10.27
CA ARG A 68 4.86 -6.43 -10.22
C ARG A 68 3.68 -7.01 -11.00
N TYR A 69 2.58 -6.26 -11.08
CA TYR A 69 1.33 -6.70 -11.71
C TYR A 69 0.78 -5.62 -12.66
N PRO A 70 1.56 -5.19 -13.68
CA PRO A 70 1.15 -4.14 -14.61
C PRO A 70 -0.10 -4.51 -15.43
N GLU A 71 -0.41 -5.80 -15.58
CA GLU A 71 -1.63 -6.30 -16.23
C GLU A 71 -2.89 -6.17 -15.37
N LEU A 72 -2.72 -5.93 -14.06
CA LEU A 72 -3.82 -5.71 -13.13
C LEU A 72 -3.95 -4.23 -12.76
N PHE A 73 -2.85 -3.52 -12.55
CA PHE A 73 -2.84 -2.12 -12.09
C PHE A 73 -2.33 -1.18 -13.18
N HIS A 74 -3.24 -0.39 -13.73
CA HIS A 74 -2.98 0.50 -14.86
C HIS A 74 -2.46 1.89 -14.44
N ALA A 75 -2.65 2.25 -13.17
CA ALA A 75 -2.17 3.51 -12.59
C ALA A 75 -1.86 3.34 -11.10
N GLY A 76 -0.85 4.08 -10.63
CA GLY A 76 -0.41 4.11 -9.23
C GLY A 76 -0.21 5.54 -8.74
N SER A 77 -0.65 5.86 -7.53
CA SER A 77 -0.32 7.12 -6.87
C SER A 77 0.37 6.86 -5.53
N ALA A 78 1.64 7.23 -5.46
CA ALA A 78 2.53 6.94 -4.34
C ALA A 78 2.97 8.22 -3.62
N SER A 79 2.36 8.50 -2.46
CA SER A 79 2.68 9.67 -1.65
C SER A 79 3.63 9.33 -0.49
N SER A 80 4.66 10.15 -0.27
CA SER A 80 5.65 9.99 0.82
C SER A 80 6.15 8.55 0.98
N MET A 81 6.37 7.86 -0.15
CA MET A 81 6.66 6.43 -0.15
C MET A 81 8.04 6.11 0.42
N VAL A 82 8.18 4.90 0.95
CA VAL A 82 9.49 4.29 1.18
C VAL A 82 10.03 3.80 -0.16
N SER A 83 11.09 4.42 -0.68
CA SER A 83 11.75 3.97 -1.92
C SER A 83 12.93 3.03 -1.68
N ASP A 84 13.55 3.08 -0.49
CA ASP A 84 14.70 2.26 -0.13
C ASP A 84 14.73 1.99 1.39
N TRP A 85 14.76 0.71 1.76
CA TRP A 85 14.77 0.23 3.14
C TRP A 85 16.01 0.67 3.94
N ARG A 86 17.14 0.90 3.27
CA ARG A 86 18.38 1.39 3.88
C ARG A 86 18.19 2.81 4.41
N PHE A 87 17.42 3.64 3.70
CA PHE A 87 17.08 4.98 4.16
C PHE A 87 16.08 4.94 5.31
N MET A 88 15.10 4.03 5.29
CA MET A 88 14.17 3.90 6.42
C MET A 88 14.85 3.50 7.72
N THR A 89 15.84 2.59 7.63
CA THR A 89 16.63 2.21 8.81
C THR A 89 17.34 3.43 9.40
N ARG A 90 17.96 4.28 8.56
CA ARG A 90 18.58 5.54 9.01
C ARG A 90 17.57 6.53 9.58
N LEU A 91 16.37 6.60 9.01
CA LEU A 91 15.32 7.55 9.39
C LEU A 91 14.64 7.19 10.73
N ILE A 92 14.49 5.90 11.02
CA ILE A 92 14.03 5.41 12.32
C ILE A 92 15.11 5.66 13.38
N LEU A 93 16.38 5.37 13.07
CA LEU A 93 17.48 5.54 14.01
C LEU A 93 17.83 7.01 14.29
N SER A 94 17.57 7.92 13.35
CA SER A 94 17.82 9.36 13.53
C SER A 94 16.78 10.06 14.42
N GLY A 95 15.72 9.36 14.84
CA GLY A 95 14.65 9.94 15.65
C GLY A 95 13.79 10.97 14.91
N ILE A 96 14.04 11.23 13.63
CA ILE A 96 13.31 12.24 12.84
C ILE A 96 11.83 11.86 12.66
N TRP A 97 11.51 10.56 12.74
CA TRP A 97 10.15 10.05 12.84
C TRP A 97 9.34 10.66 14.01
N ILE A 98 9.99 11.03 15.11
CA ILE A 98 9.33 11.64 16.29
C ILE A 98 8.74 13.02 15.92
N TYR A 99 9.39 13.76 15.02
CA TYR A 99 8.91 15.07 14.56
C TYR A 99 7.73 14.97 13.59
N TRP A 100 7.58 13.84 12.89
CA TRP A 100 6.45 13.59 11.98
C TRP A 100 5.15 13.17 12.70
N LYS A 101 5.18 12.91 14.01
CA LYS A 101 3.97 12.60 14.79
C LYS A 101 3.12 13.82 15.19
N ARG A 102 3.57 15.05 14.92
CA ARG A 102 2.95 16.26 15.52
C ARG A 102 2.03 17.11 14.65
N THR A 103 1.76 16.72 13.40
CA THR A 103 0.76 17.42 12.55
C THR A 103 0.11 16.45 11.57
N TRP A 104 -0.97 15.79 12.00
CA TRP A 104 -1.94 15.17 11.10
C TRP A 104 -3.15 16.10 11.00
N ARG A 105 -3.16 16.96 9.99
CA ARG A 105 -4.36 17.68 9.52
C ARG A 105 -4.46 17.47 8.02
N VAL A 106 -5.43 16.68 7.59
CA VAL A 106 -5.86 16.63 6.19
C VAL A 106 -6.92 17.72 6.02
N MET A 107 -6.63 18.75 5.23
CA MET A 107 -7.65 19.65 4.69
C MET A 107 -8.10 19.10 3.34
N ILE A 108 -9.41 18.89 3.19
CA ILE A 108 -10.06 18.74 1.89
C ILE A 108 -10.56 20.13 1.51
N ALA A 109 -10.00 20.74 0.47
CA ALA A 109 -10.65 21.83 -0.24
C ALA A 109 -11.20 21.24 -1.54
N GLY A 110 -12.52 21.06 -1.58
CA GLY A 110 -13.23 20.75 -2.82
C GLY A 110 -13.15 21.94 -3.77
N VAL A 111 -13.04 21.65 -5.06
CA VAL A 111 -13.19 22.65 -6.11
C VAL A 111 -14.47 22.31 -6.84
N ALA A 112 -15.39 23.28 -6.85
CA ALA A 112 -16.60 23.31 -7.69
C ALA A 112 -16.22 23.55 -9.15
#